data_AF-C5EA36-F1
#
_entry.id   AF-C5EA36-F1
#
_cell.length_a   1.000
_cell.length_b   1.000
_cell.length_c   1.000
_cell.angle_alpha   90.00
_cell.angle_beta   90.00
_cell.angle_gamma   90.00
#
_symmetry.space_group_name_H-M   'P 1'
#
loop_
_entity.id
_entity.type
_entity.pdbx_description
1 polymer ?
#
loop_
_entity_poly.entity_id
_entity_poly.type
_entity_poly.pdbx_seq_one_letter_code
_entity_poly.pdbx_strand_id
1 'polypeptide(L)'
;MRRGHRRLRRTVRLAEPGDTGARTAQKDRGRADHAHRPPPRGIHEIHEVRKEPMNNDTGGDHPMPGTRMRRLFDENLSMIETMTRIEIRRLGRMPRGTHLGQDDGNPVTDLLPDRYLDRYDREFLYRMLGAAIRLRARLADPKTDHAAHSVIEEILISRAVRLVADDDNEEGSGLEAWLEDWLGDLDVDRLYDPAADEATLASNPATGSGDMRFDHWFEDQYWTDETDGGE
;
A
#
# COMPACT_ATOMS: atom_id res chain seq x y z
N MET A 1 1.00 -32.44 47.10
CA MET A 1 0.97 -33.86 46.67
C MET A 1 1.49 -33.97 45.24
N ARG A 2 2.44 -34.88 45.01
CA ARG A 2 3.06 -35.19 43.70
C ARG A 2 2.16 -36.09 42.85
N ARG A 3 2.24 -35.94 41.51
CA ARG A 3 2.21 -36.96 40.41
C ARG A 3 1.74 -36.24 39.14
N GLY A 4 2.26 -36.42 37.94
CA GLY A 4 3.23 -37.38 37.40
C GLY A 4 3.03 -37.40 35.87
N HIS A 5 4.12 -37.37 35.12
CA HIS A 5 4.20 -37.37 33.66
C HIS A 5 3.41 -38.49 32.96
N ARG A 6 3.01 -38.27 31.70
CA ARG A 6 3.25 -39.24 30.60
C ARG A 6 3.21 -38.60 29.21
N ARG A 7 4.39 -38.60 28.58
CA ARG A 7 4.59 -38.48 27.12
C ARG A 7 4.03 -39.75 26.45
N LEU A 8 3.39 -39.61 25.30
CA LEU A 8 3.21 -40.70 24.34
C LEU A 8 3.80 -40.28 22.99
N ARG A 9 4.94 -40.87 22.67
CA ARG A 9 5.51 -40.94 21.31
C ARG A 9 4.71 -41.98 20.52
N ARG A 10 4.38 -41.71 19.27
CA ARG A 10 4.05 -42.76 18.30
C ARG A 10 4.84 -42.52 17.01
N THR A 11 5.65 -43.51 16.67
CA THR A 11 6.52 -43.60 15.49
C THR A 11 5.78 -44.23 14.31
N VAL A 12 5.93 -43.58 13.15
CA VAL A 12 6.17 -44.08 11.77
C VAL A 12 5.59 -45.45 11.34
N ARG A 13 4.91 -45.45 10.18
CA ARG A 13 5.02 -46.53 9.18
C ARG A 13 5.00 -45.97 7.76
N LEU A 14 6.11 -46.19 7.06
CA LEU A 14 6.29 -46.09 5.61
C LEU A 14 5.65 -47.32 4.94
N ALA A 15 5.07 -47.15 3.76
CA ALA A 15 4.73 -48.23 2.85
C ALA A 15 5.33 -47.89 1.47
N GLU A 16 6.18 -48.80 0.99
CA GLU A 16 6.86 -48.83 -0.31
C GLU A 16 6.13 -49.80 -1.27
N PRO A 17 6.48 -49.82 -2.57
CA PRO A 17 5.54 -49.96 -3.69
C PRO A 17 5.45 -51.38 -4.27
N GLY A 18 4.39 -51.62 -5.07
CA GLY A 18 4.17 -52.83 -5.83
C GLY A 18 4.08 -52.55 -7.33
N ASP A 19 5.04 -53.13 -8.05
CA ASP A 19 5.33 -53.06 -9.49
C ASP A 19 4.51 -54.10 -10.30
N THR A 20 4.70 -54.07 -11.63
CA THR A 20 4.47 -55.07 -12.68
C THR A 20 3.18 -55.05 -13.52
N GLY A 21 3.39 -54.84 -14.83
CA GLY A 21 2.40 -55.07 -15.89
C GLY A 21 2.90 -54.60 -17.27
N ALA A 22 3.62 -55.46 -17.98
CA ALA A 22 4.48 -55.15 -19.11
C ALA A 22 3.82 -55.27 -20.50
N ARG A 23 4.43 -54.56 -21.48
CA ARG A 23 4.58 -54.86 -22.93
C ARG A 23 3.35 -54.89 -23.84
N THR A 24 3.40 -54.09 -24.91
CA THR A 24 3.88 -54.55 -26.25
C THR A 24 4.18 -53.37 -27.17
N ALA A 25 5.27 -53.49 -27.93
CA ALA A 25 5.65 -52.61 -29.02
C ALA A 25 5.15 -53.19 -30.35
N GLN A 26 4.70 -52.33 -31.27
CA GLN A 26 4.75 -52.62 -32.71
C GLN A 26 5.04 -51.31 -33.45
N LYS A 27 6.07 -51.40 -34.28
CA LYS A 27 6.72 -50.37 -35.07
C LYS A 27 6.09 -50.40 -36.46
N ASP A 28 5.70 -49.27 -37.01
CA ASP A 28 5.68 -49.11 -38.47
C ASP A 28 6.11 -47.71 -38.89
N ARG A 29 7.04 -47.71 -39.85
CA ARG A 29 7.69 -46.54 -40.44
C ARG A 29 6.92 -46.14 -41.68
N GLY A 30 6.47 -44.89 -41.75
CA GLY A 30 5.99 -44.24 -42.98
C GLY A 30 6.48 -42.80 -43.03
N ARG A 31 7.51 -42.56 -43.84
CA ARG A 31 8.01 -41.28 -44.39
C ARG A 31 7.13 -41.00 -45.63
N ALA A 32 6.66 -39.82 -46.05
CA ALA A 32 6.90 -38.40 -45.80
C ALA A 32 5.56 -37.66 -46.11
N ASP A 33 5.38 -36.44 -45.61
CA ASP A 33 5.13 -35.28 -46.45
C ASP A 33 5.09 -34.01 -45.60
N HIS A 34 6.05 -33.12 -45.87
CA HIS A 34 6.08 -31.77 -45.34
C HIS A 34 5.07 -30.92 -46.09
N ALA A 35 3.92 -30.66 -45.47
CA ALA A 35 3.06 -29.55 -45.83
C ALA A 35 3.01 -28.59 -44.62
N HIS A 36 3.50 -27.38 -44.83
CA HIS A 36 3.42 -26.27 -43.88
C HIS A 36 1.98 -26.05 -43.41
N ARG A 37 1.69 -26.43 -42.17
CA ARG A 37 0.50 -26.01 -41.46
C ARG A 37 0.93 -24.86 -40.52
N PRO A 38 0.42 -23.63 -40.69
CA PRO A 38 0.71 -22.57 -39.74
C PRO A 38 0.10 -22.96 -38.38
N PRO A 39 0.76 -22.63 -37.25
CA PRO A 39 0.18 -22.89 -35.94
C PRO A 39 -1.13 -22.09 -35.79
N PRO A 40 -2.13 -22.60 -35.06
CA PRO A 40 -3.31 -21.82 -34.75
C PRO A 40 -2.86 -20.59 -33.96
N ARG A 41 -3.16 -19.40 -34.49
CA ARG A 41 -3.04 -18.14 -33.76
C ARG A 41 -4.00 -18.19 -32.58
N GLY A 42 -3.51 -18.71 -31.46
CA GLY A 42 -4.12 -18.48 -30.16
C GLY A 42 -4.11 -16.98 -29.94
N ILE A 43 -5.31 -16.40 -29.87
CA ILE A 43 -5.52 -15.00 -29.56
C ILE A 43 -5.17 -14.87 -28.07
N HIS A 44 -3.89 -14.76 -27.75
CA HIS A 44 -3.48 -14.12 -26.51
C HIS A 44 -3.59 -12.62 -26.77
N GLU A 45 -4.83 -12.15 -26.75
CA GLU A 45 -5.10 -10.76 -26.44
C GLU A 45 -4.71 -10.61 -24.97
N ILE A 46 -3.42 -10.37 -24.74
CA ILE A 46 -2.99 -9.66 -23.55
C ILE A 46 -3.77 -8.35 -23.65
N HIS A 47 -4.89 -8.29 -22.94
CA HIS A 47 -5.46 -7.02 -22.57
C HIS A 47 -4.39 -6.39 -21.70
N GLU A 48 -3.46 -5.68 -22.34
CA GLU A 48 -2.88 -4.49 -21.74
C GLU A 48 -4.11 -3.65 -21.40
N VAL A 49 -4.58 -3.79 -20.16
CA VAL A 49 -5.43 -2.81 -19.54
C VAL A 49 -4.56 -1.57 -19.54
N ARG A 50 -4.68 -0.78 -20.61
CA ARG A 50 -4.28 0.61 -20.59
C ARG A 50 -5.00 1.17 -19.38
N LYS A 51 -4.26 1.39 -18.29
CA LYS A 51 -4.74 2.23 -17.22
C LYS A 51 -4.88 3.60 -17.87
N GLU A 52 -6.09 3.93 -18.28
CA GLU A 52 -6.44 5.31 -18.55
C GLU A 52 -6.08 6.09 -17.27
N PRO A 53 -5.46 7.27 -17.37
CA PRO A 53 -5.27 8.09 -16.19
C PRO A 53 -6.64 8.23 -15.53
N MET A 54 -6.73 7.82 -14.25
CA MET A 54 -7.95 8.13 -13.52
C MET A 54 -8.03 9.64 -13.50
N ASN A 55 -9.05 10.16 -14.16
CA ASN A 55 -9.26 11.58 -14.23
C ASN A 55 -9.68 12.06 -12.85
N ASN A 56 -8.70 12.45 -12.03
CA ASN A 56 -8.87 13.22 -10.81
C ASN A 56 -9.13 14.71 -11.13
N ASP A 57 -9.91 14.98 -12.19
CA ASP A 57 -10.37 16.30 -12.69
C ASP A 57 -11.21 17.12 -11.68
N THR A 58 -11.18 16.75 -10.41
CA THR A 58 -11.87 17.48 -9.35
C THR A 58 -10.97 17.80 -8.16
N GLY A 59 -9.68 17.44 -8.21
CA GLY A 59 -8.78 17.62 -7.09
C GLY A 59 -7.54 18.45 -7.41
N GLY A 60 -7.62 19.76 -7.21
CA GLY A 60 -6.49 20.65 -7.46
C GLY A 60 -6.84 22.05 -7.98
N ASP A 61 -8.12 22.35 -8.19
CA ASP A 61 -8.56 23.69 -8.61
C ASP A 61 -8.39 24.74 -7.50
N HIS A 62 -8.21 24.28 -6.25
CA HIS A 62 -7.93 25.17 -5.12
C HIS A 62 -6.42 25.20 -4.81
N PRO A 63 -5.73 26.33 -5.10
CA PRO A 63 -4.34 26.47 -4.72
C PRO A 63 -4.25 26.37 -3.20
N MET A 64 -3.25 25.66 -2.68
CA MET A 64 -2.90 25.56 -1.26
C MET A 64 -3.34 26.79 -0.43
N PRO A 65 -3.95 26.62 0.76
CA PRO A 65 -4.51 27.74 1.49
C PRO A 65 -3.41 28.74 1.85
N GLY A 66 -3.80 29.98 2.16
CA GLY A 66 -2.89 31.11 2.33
C GLY A 66 -1.63 30.78 3.14
N THR A 67 -0.55 31.54 2.92
CA THR A 67 0.83 31.26 3.37
C THR A 67 1.01 30.65 4.78
N ARG A 68 0.12 30.94 5.73
CA ARG A 68 0.06 30.28 7.05
C ARG A 68 -0.21 28.77 6.96
N MET A 69 -1.26 28.34 6.27
CA MET A 69 -1.65 26.92 6.22
C MET A 69 -0.61 26.08 5.52
N ARG A 70 -0.04 26.57 4.41
CA ARG A 70 1.10 25.89 3.77
C ARG A 70 2.26 25.68 4.72
N ARG A 71 2.59 26.74 5.47
CA ARG A 71 3.67 26.68 6.44
C ARG A 71 3.38 25.64 7.54
N LEU A 72 2.17 25.62 8.08
CA LEU A 72 1.76 24.64 9.11
C LEU A 72 1.78 23.20 8.56
N PHE A 73 1.29 23.00 7.34
CA PHE A 73 1.37 21.71 6.65
C PHE A 73 2.83 21.25 6.47
N ASP A 74 3.72 22.13 5.99
CA ASP A 74 5.15 21.83 5.83
C ASP A 74 5.83 21.55 7.18
N GLU A 75 5.48 22.30 8.23
CA GLU A 75 5.93 22.09 9.61
C GLU A 75 5.48 20.72 10.14
N ASN A 76 4.22 20.33 9.90
CA ASN A 76 3.67 19.05 10.32
C ASN A 76 4.30 17.87 9.58
N LEU A 77 4.51 17.95 8.25
CA LEU A 77 5.27 16.93 7.52
C LEU A 77 6.71 16.81 8.05
N SER A 78 7.34 17.94 8.40
CA SER A 78 8.69 17.94 9.00
C SER A 78 8.71 17.32 10.41
N MET A 79 7.65 17.52 11.18
CA MET A 79 7.46 16.89 12.50
C MET A 79 7.28 15.37 12.35
N ILE A 80 6.40 14.92 11.45
CA ILE A 80 6.19 13.50 11.13
C ILE A 80 7.50 12.84 10.73
N GLU A 81 8.29 13.48 9.85
CA GLU A 81 9.61 13.00 9.45
C GLU A 81 10.54 12.82 10.66
N THR A 82 10.58 13.81 11.55
CA THR A 82 11.43 13.81 12.74
C THR A 82 11.05 12.69 13.70
N MET A 83 9.76 12.55 14.01
CA MET A 83 9.22 11.49 14.86
C MET A 83 9.52 10.11 14.27
N THR A 84 9.31 9.94 12.96
CA THR A 84 9.61 8.68 12.25
C THR A 84 11.10 8.33 12.33
N ARG A 85 12.01 9.31 12.18
CA ARG A 85 13.46 9.08 12.31
C ARG A 85 13.85 8.65 13.72
N ILE A 86 13.23 9.22 14.75
CA ILE A 86 13.46 8.84 16.14
C ILE A 86 13.05 7.38 16.35
N GLU A 87 11.87 6.99 15.85
CA GLU A 87 11.35 5.64 16.03
C GLU A 87 12.09 4.57 15.23
N ILE A 88 12.55 4.87 14.01
CA ILE A 88 13.46 3.98 13.28
C ILE A 88 14.72 3.67 14.09
N ARG A 89 15.31 4.69 14.75
CA ARG A 89 16.50 4.52 15.60
C ARG A 89 16.18 3.74 16.87
N ARG A 90 15.00 3.94 17.46
CA ARG A 90 14.53 3.20 18.63
C ARG A 90 14.34 1.72 18.29
N LEU A 91 13.49 1.40 17.29
CA LEU A 91 13.27 0.02 16.84
C LEU A 91 14.55 -0.67 16.36
N GLY A 92 15.49 0.08 15.78
CA GLY A 92 16.80 -0.45 15.38
C GLY A 92 17.68 -0.96 16.52
N ARG A 93 17.38 -0.62 17.78
CA ARG A 93 18.06 -1.13 18.98
C ARG A 93 17.30 -2.28 19.66
N MET A 94 16.12 -2.62 19.15
CA MET A 94 15.24 -3.65 19.71
C MET A 94 15.41 -4.98 18.98
N PRO A 95 14.96 -6.11 19.54
CA PRO A 95 14.97 -7.39 18.87
C PRO A 95 14.25 -7.36 17.52
N ARG A 96 14.73 -8.15 16.55
CA ARG A 96 14.05 -8.31 15.25
C ARG A 96 12.61 -8.77 15.47
N GLY A 97 11.66 -8.16 14.75
CA GLY A 97 10.23 -8.42 14.88
C GLY A 97 9.51 -7.50 15.87
N THR A 98 10.22 -6.57 16.51
CA THR A 98 9.58 -5.48 17.27
C THR A 98 8.86 -4.54 16.30
N HIS A 99 7.63 -4.15 16.65
CA HIS A 99 6.79 -3.23 15.89
C HIS A 99 6.18 -2.15 16.82
N LEU A 100 5.60 -1.11 16.23
CA LEU A 100 5.05 0.03 16.97
C LEU A 100 3.92 -0.34 17.93
N GLY A 101 3.06 -1.30 17.57
CA GLY A 101 1.97 -1.77 18.46
C GLY A 101 2.39 -2.39 19.79
N GLN A 102 3.69 -2.53 20.08
CA GLN A 102 4.22 -2.97 21.38
C GLN A 102 4.60 -1.80 22.31
N ASP A 103 4.46 -0.57 21.83
CA ASP A 103 4.89 0.65 22.52
C ASP A 103 3.69 1.57 22.77
N ASP A 104 3.11 1.45 23.96
CA ASP A 104 2.00 2.30 24.36
C ASP A 104 2.44 3.78 24.40
N GLY A 105 1.70 4.65 23.71
CA GLY A 105 1.92 6.11 23.73
C GLY A 105 3.03 6.60 22.79
N ASN A 106 3.35 5.84 21.75
CA ASN A 106 4.27 6.29 20.71
C ASN A 106 3.58 7.36 19.85
N PRO A 107 4.12 8.58 19.70
CA PRO A 107 3.41 9.61 18.95
C PRO A 107 3.29 9.28 17.45
N VAL A 108 4.08 8.32 16.93
CA VAL A 108 3.91 7.81 15.55
C VAL A 108 2.74 6.84 15.43
N THR A 109 2.34 6.13 16.50
CA THR A 109 1.15 5.25 16.44
C THR A 109 -0.12 6.05 16.22
N ASP A 110 -0.20 7.25 16.80
CA ASP A 110 -1.36 8.14 16.64
C ASP A 110 -1.52 8.64 15.20
N LEU A 111 -0.47 8.57 14.38
CA LEU A 111 -0.52 8.93 12.96
C LEU A 111 -1.14 7.83 12.10
N LEU A 112 -1.05 6.57 12.51
CA LEU A 112 -1.35 5.43 11.65
C LEU A 112 -2.66 4.75 12.05
N PRO A 113 -3.35 4.08 11.12
CA PRO A 113 -4.52 3.26 11.44
C PRO A 113 -4.21 2.16 12.44
N ASP A 114 -5.05 1.99 13.47
CA ASP A 114 -4.83 1.00 14.53
C ASP A 114 -4.86 -0.46 14.01
N ARG A 115 -5.58 -0.70 12.90
CA ARG A 115 -5.85 -2.05 12.37
C ARG A 115 -4.59 -2.84 11.97
N TYR A 116 -3.45 -2.16 11.79
CA TYR A 116 -2.17 -2.78 11.41
C TYR A 116 -1.02 -2.46 12.37
N LEU A 117 -1.31 -2.13 13.64
CA LEU A 117 -0.29 -1.81 14.65
C LEU A 117 0.81 -2.88 14.81
N ASP A 118 0.46 -4.14 14.57
CA ASP A 118 1.38 -5.27 14.60
C ASP A 118 2.30 -5.38 13.38
N ARG A 119 2.00 -4.62 12.32
CA ARG A 119 2.75 -4.61 11.05
C ARG A 119 3.65 -3.40 10.87
N TYR A 120 3.51 -2.37 11.69
CA TYR A 120 4.36 -1.17 11.63
C TYR A 120 5.71 -1.42 12.29
N ASP A 121 6.57 -2.15 11.59
CA ASP A 121 7.94 -2.42 12.03
C ASP A 121 8.95 -1.36 11.54
N ARG A 122 10.24 -1.59 11.83
CA ARG A 122 11.31 -0.69 11.38
C ARG A 122 11.36 -0.53 9.87
N GLU A 123 11.06 -1.57 9.10
CA GLU A 123 11.12 -1.53 7.63
C GLU A 123 9.96 -0.71 7.07
N PHE A 124 8.76 -0.90 7.61
CA PHE A 124 7.61 -0.04 7.34
C PHE A 124 7.94 1.42 7.59
N LEU A 125 8.45 1.77 8.78
CA LEU A 125 8.82 3.15 9.10
C LEU A 125 9.89 3.72 8.17
N TYR A 126 10.86 2.90 7.74
CA TYR A 126 11.88 3.34 6.80
C TYR A 126 11.31 3.66 5.42
N ARG A 127 10.35 2.86 4.94
CA ARG A 127 9.62 3.14 3.69
C ARG A 127 8.74 4.40 3.82
N MET A 128 8.03 4.54 4.93
CA MET A 128 7.20 5.72 5.23
C MET A 128 8.04 7.00 5.29
N LEU A 129 9.21 6.96 5.94
CA LEU A 129 10.16 8.07 5.94
C LEU A 129 10.57 8.47 4.52
N GLY A 130 10.83 7.49 3.66
CA GLY A 130 11.14 7.73 2.26
C GLY A 130 9.98 8.41 1.51
N ALA A 131 8.75 7.97 1.74
CA ALA A 131 7.55 8.59 1.16
C ALA A 131 7.39 10.04 1.62
N ALA A 132 7.48 10.31 2.92
CA ALA A 132 7.38 11.67 3.48
C ALA A 132 8.44 12.63 2.90
N ILE A 133 9.69 12.18 2.76
CA ILE A 133 10.76 13.01 2.17
C ILE A 133 10.49 13.32 0.70
N ARG A 134 10.03 12.33 -0.09
CA ARG A 134 9.70 12.53 -1.51
C ARG A 134 8.50 13.46 -1.67
N LEU A 135 7.45 13.25 -0.89
CA LEU A 135 6.28 14.10 -0.84
C LEU A 135 6.67 15.55 -0.54
N ARG A 136 7.44 15.81 0.52
CA ARG A 136 7.93 17.16 0.84
C ARG A 136 8.76 17.78 -0.28
N ALA A 137 9.62 16.99 -0.93
CA ALA A 137 10.43 17.48 -2.04
C ALA A 137 9.57 17.84 -3.25
N ARG A 138 8.53 17.04 -3.56
CA ARG A 138 7.54 17.30 -4.62
C ARG A 138 6.77 18.59 -4.33
N LEU A 139 6.23 18.71 -3.12
CA LEU A 139 5.45 19.87 -2.68
C LEU A 139 6.28 21.13 -2.41
N ALA A 140 7.62 21.08 -2.56
CA ALA A 140 8.46 22.28 -2.43
C ALA A 140 8.30 23.23 -3.62
N ASP A 141 7.95 22.72 -4.81
CA ASP A 141 7.61 23.54 -5.96
C ASP A 141 6.10 23.87 -5.93
N PRO A 142 5.72 25.15 -5.81
CA PRO A 142 4.31 25.57 -5.77
C PRO A 142 3.48 25.21 -7.02
N LYS A 143 4.14 24.81 -8.13
CA LYS A 143 3.48 24.47 -9.39
C LYS A 143 3.27 22.98 -9.57
N THR A 144 3.82 22.15 -8.69
CA THR A 144 3.71 20.70 -8.79
C THR A 144 2.34 20.26 -8.29
N ASP A 145 1.88 19.13 -8.82
CA ASP A 145 0.66 18.49 -8.38
C ASP A 145 0.76 18.05 -6.90
N HIS A 146 -0.36 18.24 -6.20
CA HIS A 146 -0.53 17.96 -4.78
C HIS A 146 -1.16 16.58 -4.55
N ALA A 147 -1.63 15.90 -5.59
CA ALA A 147 -2.24 14.59 -5.46
C ALA A 147 -1.31 13.59 -4.78
N ALA A 148 -1.92 12.70 -4.01
CA ALA A 148 -1.22 11.54 -3.50
C ALA A 148 -0.97 10.54 -4.62
N HIS A 149 0.19 9.89 -4.63
CA HIS A 149 0.50 8.84 -5.60
C HIS A 149 0.27 7.43 -4.99
N SER A 150 0.19 7.33 -3.67
CA SER A 150 0.04 6.08 -2.94
C SER A 150 -0.75 6.30 -1.65
N VAL A 151 -1.34 5.24 -1.10
CA VAL A 151 -2.11 5.30 0.16
C VAL A 151 -1.28 5.88 1.30
N ILE A 152 0.02 5.55 1.36
CA ILE A 152 0.88 6.13 2.41
C ILE A 152 1.03 7.64 2.25
N GLU A 153 1.01 8.17 1.03
CA GLU A 153 0.99 9.63 0.80
C GLU A 153 -0.34 10.24 1.23
N GLU A 154 -1.49 9.59 0.96
CA GLU A 154 -2.80 10.05 1.45
C GLU A 154 -2.83 10.11 2.98
N ILE A 155 -2.33 9.07 3.66
CA ILE A 155 -2.22 9.04 5.12
C ILE A 155 -1.35 10.21 5.61
N LEU A 156 -0.19 10.44 4.99
CA LEU A 156 0.74 11.50 5.39
C LEU A 156 0.13 12.90 5.17
N ILE A 157 -0.54 13.12 4.04
CA ILE A 157 -1.23 14.37 3.72
C ILE A 157 -2.37 14.59 4.71
N SER A 158 -3.27 13.61 4.86
CA SER A 158 -4.40 13.66 5.79
C SER A 158 -3.95 13.96 7.22
N ARG A 159 -2.88 13.30 7.70
CA ARG A 159 -2.34 13.57 9.03
C ARG A 159 -1.70 14.96 9.15
N ALA A 160 -0.89 15.37 8.19
CA ALA A 160 -0.26 16.69 8.24
C ALA A 160 -1.31 17.82 8.23
N VAL A 161 -2.40 17.64 7.48
CA VAL A 161 -3.56 18.52 7.44
C VAL A 161 -4.29 18.49 8.80
N ARG A 162 -4.73 17.33 9.29
CA ARG A 162 -5.53 17.21 10.52
C ARG A 162 -4.81 17.69 11.78
N LEU A 163 -3.48 17.55 11.85
CA LEU A 163 -2.66 18.13 12.92
C LEU A 163 -2.77 19.66 12.99
N VAL A 164 -3.11 20.35 11.89
CA VAL A 164 -3.39 21.79 11.92
C VAL A 164 -4.70 22.09 12.65
N ALA A 165 -5.74 21.29 12.45
CA ALA A 165 -7.02 21.47 13.14
C ALA A 165 -6.90 21.24 14.64
N ASP A 166 -6.12 20.24 15.05
CA ASP A 166 -5.90 19.92 16.47
C ASP A 166 -5.23 21.08 17.23
N ASP A 167 -4.33 21.83 16.58
CA ASP A 167 -3.63 22.97 17.19
C ASP A 167 -4.47 24.26 17.20
N ASP A 168 -5.23 24.54 16.14
CA ASP A 168 -5.91 25.84 15.97
C ASP A 168 -7.34 25.87 16.56
N ASN A 169 -7.91 24.74 17.00
CA ASN A 169 -9.29 24.64 17.52
C ASN A 169 -10.34 25.29 16.60
N GLU A 170 -10.04 25.39 15.29
CA GLU A 170 -10.96 25.85 14.25
C GLU A 170 -11.95 24.72 13.92
N GLU A 171 -13.24 25.06 13.81
CA GLU A 171 -14.28 24.11 13.37
C GLU A 171 -13.91 23.56 11.97
N GLY A 172 -13.52 22.28 11.93
CA GLY A 172 -12.84 21.59 10.82
C GLY A 172 -13.53 21.53 9.45
N SER A 173 -14.67 22.20 9.27
CA SER A 173 -15.44 22.20 8.02
C SER A 173 -14.67 22.75 6.81
N GLY A 174 -13.78 23.72 7.03
CA GLY A 174 -12.93 24.25 5.95
C GLY A 174 -11.78 23.32 5.60
N LEU A 175 -11.22 22.61 6.58
CA LEU A 175 -10.05 21.76 6.36
C LEU A 175 -10.39 20.45 5.65
N GLU A 176 -11.56 19.90 5.95
CA GLU A 176 -12.04 18.64 5.38
C GLU A 176 -12.39 18.77 3.90
N ALA A 177 -13.06 19.87 3.50
CA ALA A 177 -13.33 20.16 2.09
C ALA A 177 -12.05 20.33 1.26
N TRP A 178 -10.98 20.84 1.87
CA TRP A 178 -9.67 20.95 1.23
C TRP A 178 -8.95 19.61 1.11
N LEU A 179 -9.07 18.79 2.13
CA LEU A 179 -8.51 17.45 2.09
C LEU A 179 -9.17 16.61 0.99
N GLU A 180 -10.50 16.72 0.85
CA GLU A 180 -11.26 16.06 -0.21
C GLU A 180 -10.82 16.53 -1.61
N ASP A 181 -10.58 17.83 -1.81
CA ASP A 181 -10.02 18.35 -3.07
C ASP A 181 -8.65 17.72 -3.35
N TRP A 182 -7.71 17.74 -2.40
CA TRP A 182 -6.36 17.24 -2.69
C TRP A 182 -6.24 15.72 -2.88
N LEU A 183 -7.06 14.97 -2.16
CA LEU A 183 -7.05 13.51 -2.25
C LEU A 183 -7.96 13.01 -3.38
N GLY A 184 -8.89 13.85 -3.87
CA GLY A 184 -9.89 13.47 -4.87
C GLY A 184 -11.05 12.66 -4.29
N ASP A 185 -10.85 11.98 -3.16
CA ASP A 185 -11.87 11.43 -2.28
C ASP A 185 -11.40 11.43 -0.81
N LEU A 186 -12.19 10.88 0.11
CA LEU A 186 -11.80 10.69 1.52
C LEU A 186 -11.83 9.21 1.91
N ASP A 187 -11.47 8.32 0.99
CA ASP A 187 -11.47 6.89 1.26
C ASP A 187 -10.45 6.47 2.34
N VAL A 188 -9.42 7.28 2.58
CA VAL A 188 -8.43 7.14 3.64
C VAL A 188 -9.07 7.05 5.03
N ASP A 189 -10.25 7.63 5.23
CA ASP A 189 -10.99 7.52 6.49
C ASP A 189 -11.50 6.10 6.76
N ARG A 190 -11.72 5.29 5.71
CA ARG A 190 -12.08 3.88 5.85
C ARG A 190 -10.99 3.09 6.56
N LEU A 191 -9.73 3.52 6.52
CA LEU A 191 -8.64 2.87 7.26
C LEU A 191 -8.82 3.00 8.78
N TYR A 192 -9.47 4.06 9.23
CA TYR A 192 -9.70 4.37 10.64
C TYR A 192 -11.08 3.93 11.13
N ASP A 193 -11.97 3.50 10.23
CA ASP A 193 -13.28 2.96 10.60
C ASP A 193 -13.15 1.49 11.05
N PRO A 194 -13.44 1.16 12.33
CA PRO A 194 -13.41 -0.22 12.81
C PRO A 194 -14.44 -1.14 12.15
N ALA A 195 -15.45 -0.60 11.45
CA ALA A 195 -16.42 -1.36 10.69
C ALA A 195 -15.93 -1.73 9.27
N ALA A 196 -14.85 -1.10 8.78
CA ALA A 196 -14.33 -1.38 7.45
C ALA A 196 -13.61 -2.74 7.38
N ASP A 197 -14.03 -3.57 6.43
CA ASP A 197 -13.43 -4.87 6.15
C ASP A 197 -12.52 -4.84 4.92
N GLU A 198 -11.83 -5.95 4.66
CA GLU A 198 -10.92 -6.08 3.51
C GLU A 198 -11.61 -5.89 2.16
N ALA A 199 -12.92 -6.15 2.06
CA ALA A 199 -13.67 -5.94 0.82
C ALA A 199 -13.93 -4.44 0.59
N THR A 200 -14.19 -3.71 1.67
CA THR A 200 -14.40 -2.25 1.65
C THR A 200 -13.10 -1.48 1.40
N LEU A 201 -11.95 -2.07 1.73
CA LEU A 201 -10.61 -1.52 1.48
C LEU A 201 -10.00 -1.93 0.14
N ALA A 202 -10.63 -2.83 -0.61
CA ALA A 202 -10.15 -3.21 -1.93
C ALA A 202 -10.35 -2.03 -2.91
N SER A 203 -9.50 -1.98 -3.95
CA SER A 203 -9.62 -0.95 -4.99
C SER A 203 -11.03 -0.91 -5.59
N ASN A 204 -11.52 0.30 -5.79
CA ASN A 204 -12.83 0.53 -6.40
C ASN A 204 -12.70 1.51 -7.57
N PRO A 205 -12.60 1.00 -8.81
CA PRO A 205 -12.51 1.83 -10.01
C PRO A 205 -13.70 2.78 -10.21
N ALA A 206 -14.87 2.45 -9.63
CA ALA A 206 -16.06 3.30 -9.76
C ALA A 206 -15.97 4.59 -8.94
N THR A 207 -15.11 4.63 -7.91
CA THR A 207 -14.90 5.82 -7.08
C THR A 207 -13.51 6.41 -7.26
N GLY A 208 -12.64 5.79 -8.06
CA GLY A 208 -11.23 6.16 -8.13
C GLY A 208 -10.41 5.75 -6.90
N SER A 209 -11.01 4.96 -6.00
CA SER A 209 -10.41 4.59 -4.72
C SER A 209 -9.36 3.50 -4.91
N GLY A 210 -8.22 3.70 -4.26
CA GLY A 210 -7.07 2.81 -4.34
C GLY A 210 -7.30 1.52 -3.56
N ASP A 211 -6.40 0.58 -3.72
CA ASP A 211 -6.31 -0.57 -2.85
C ASP A 211 -5.69 -0.15 -1.50
N MET A 212 -6.59 0.07 -0.53
CA MET A 212 -6.28 0.52 0.83
C MET A 212 -5.81 -0.62 1.74
N ARG A 213 -5.70 -1.85 1.23
CA ARG A 213 -5.15 -2.97 2.01
C ARG A 213 -3.66 -2.76 2.20
N PHE A 214 -3.16 -3.08 3.40
CA PHE A 214 -1.81 -2.71 3.85
C PHE A 214 -0.69 -3.03 2.86
N ASP A 215 -0.77 -4.16 2.17
CA ASP A 215 0.30 -4.62 1.28
C ASP A 215 0.50 -3.71 0.07
N HIS A 216 -0.52 -2.91 -0.29
CA HIS A 216 -0.51 -2.02 -1.44
C HIS A 216 -0.14 -0.56 -1.08
N TRP A 217 0.06 -0.24 0.20
CA TRP A 217 0.17 1.16 0.66
C TRP A 217 1.30 1.99 0.04
N PHE A 218 2.35 1.32 -0.45
CA PHE A 218 3.53 1.97 -1.03
C PHE A 218 3.59 1.82 -2.55
N GLU A 219 2.58 1.19 -3.15
CA GLU A 219 2.45 1.09 -4.61
C GLU A 219 2.00 2.43 -5.17
N ASP A 220 2.44 2.73 -6.40
CA ASP A 220 1.93 3.87 -7.14
C ASP A 220 0.56 3.50 -7.72
N GLN A 221 -0.50 4.06 -7.15
CA GLN A 221 -1.88 3.65 -7.40
C GLN A 221 -2.71 4.71 -8.13
N TYR A 222 -2.41 5.98 -7.85
CA TYR A 222 -3.29 7.10 -8.18
C TYR A 222 -2.75 7.97 -9.31
N TRP A 223 -1.43 8.02 -9.48
CA TRP A 223 -0.79 8.85 -10.47
C TRP A 223 -0.10 7.98 -11.52
N THR A 224 -0.42 8.20 -12.79
CA THR A 224 0.40 7.74 -13.90
C THR A 224 0.77 8.95 -14.71
N ASP A 225 2.07 9.28 -14.77
CA ASP A 225 2.55 10.22 -15.78
C ASP A 225 2.04 9.69 -17.13
N GLU A 226 1.15 10.44 -17.78
CA GLU A 226 1.03 10.35 -19.22
C GLU A 226 2.39 10.80 -19.76
N THR A 227 3.30 9.84 -19.91
CA THR A 227 4.37 10.04 -20.88
C THR A 227 3.65 10.17 -22.20
N ASP A 228 3.47 11.41 -22.66
CA ASP A 228 3.18 11.74 -24.04
C ASP A 228 4.19 10.99 -24.91
N GLY A 229 3.78 9.79 -25.34
CA GLY A 229 4.42 9.04 -26.40
C GLY A 229 4.10 9.73 -27.72
N GLY A 230 4.62 10.94 -27.89
CA GLY A 230 4.69 11.61 -29.17
C GLY A 230 6.01 11.28 -29.84
N GLU A 231 5.99 10.28 -30.73
CA GLU A 231 6.98 10.14 -31.81
C GLU A 231 7.07 11.40 -32.67
#